data_AF-A0A917UNC0-F1
#
_entry.id   AF-A0A917UNC0-F1
#
_cell.length_a   1.000
_cell.length_b   1.000
_cell.length_c   1.000
_cell.angle_alpha   90.00
_cell.angle_beta   90.00
_cell.angle_gamma   90.00
#
_symmetry.space_group_name_H-M   'P 1'
#
loop_
_entity.id
_entity.type
_entity.pdbx_description
1 polymer ?
#
loop_
_entity_poly.entity_id
_entity_poly.type
_entity_poly.pdbx_seq_one_letter_code
_entity_poly.pdbx_strand_id
1 'polypeptide(L)'
;MDETDLARFGCDPGVSQSHRPQGYFLSGGGPGCDSQSYRSSSSVRGGWHTARMTEQRPVLALSLTGEELRRWYWLKDELLVFARSIGVGTRGGKQELTDRLAAVLDGRTLPPAAPVRRVVGTLLPEPVTADTVIRAGQRCSQQLRDFFQTEIGPAFRFDAAMRSFIADGAGRTLGDAVRHWHTTRGRGPEDIGPQFELNRFLRDWNAAHPGAGRDAALGAWRDHRSRPVDDRPGSKGRGE
;
A
#
# COMPACT_ATOMS: atom_id res chain seq x y z
N MET A 1 6.30 2.03 1.07
CA MET A 1 6.84 0.67 1.11
C MET A 1 6.66 0.14 -0.30
N ASP A 2 7.78 0.04 -1.03
CA ASP A 2 7.81 -0.29 -2.46
C ASP A 2 7.98 -1.82 -2.65
N GLU A 3 7.85 -2.33 -3.87
CA GLU A 3 8.09 -3.75 -4.23
C GLU A 3 9.51 -4.19 -3.78
N THR A 4 10.46 -3.24 -3.73
CA THR A 4 11.82 -3.43 -3.19
C THR A 4 11.88 -3.61 -1.66
N ASP A 5 10.91 -3.11 -0.90
CA ASP A 5 10.83 -3.32 0.56
C ASP A 5 10.21 -4.69 0.89
N LEU A 6 9.38 -5.25 0.02
CA LEU A 6 8.69 -6.52 0.25
C LEU A 6 9.64 -7.73 0.25
N ALA A 7 10.77 -7.66 -0.45
CA ALA A 7 11.81 -8.69 -0.40
C ALA A 7 12.55 -8.74 0.95
N ARG A 8 12.44 -7.70 1.78
CA ARG A 8 13.19 -7.55 3.03
C ARG A 8 12.41 -7.94 4.28
N PHE A 9 11.07 -8.01 4.20
CA PHE A 9 10.22 -8.14 5.38
C PHE A 9 9.53 -9.49 5.59
N GLY A 10 9.77 -10.50 4.74
CA GLY A 10 9.53 -11.92 5.06
C GLY A 10 8.29 -12.22 5.91
N CYS A 11 7.16 -11.58 5.61
CA CYS A 11 5.91 -11.82 6.34
C CYS A 11 5.11 -12.83 5.52
N ASP A 12 5.29 -14.10 5.83
CA ASP A 12 4.41 -15.18 5.40
C ASP A 12 2.97 -14.86 5.83
N PRO A 13 2.01 -14.71 4.90
CA PRO A 13 0.61 -14.72 5.25
C PRO A 13 0.19 -16.17 5.51
N GLY A 14 -0.30 -16.42 6.72
CA GLY A 14 -0.67 -17.72 7.26
C GLY A 14 -1.22 -18.74 6.26
N VAL A 15 -0.44 -19.79 6.05
CA VAL A 15 -0.91 -21.06 5.49
C VAL A 15 -1.72 -21.77 6.57
N SER A 16 -3.04 -21.67 6.47
CA SER A 16 -3.94 -22.57 7.19
C SER A 16 -3.90 -23.93 6.49
N GLN A 17 -3.19 -24.90 7.09
CA GLN A 17 -3.23 -26.29 6.65
C GLN A 17 -4.58 -26.90 7.02
N SER A 18 -5.33 -27.33 6.02
CA SER A 18 -6.48 -28.23 6.20
C SER A 18 -6.48 -29.29 5.09
N HIS A 19 -6.01 -30.47 5.48
CA HIS A 19 -6.40 -31.83 5.11
C HIS A 19 -7.08 -32.10 3.74
N ARG A 20 -6.49 -33.06 3.00
CA ARG A 20 -7.05 -33.79 1.86
C ARG A 20 -8.38 -34.51 2.20
N PRO A 21 -9.15 -34.97 1.20
CA PRO A 21 -8.94 -36.35 0.73
C PRO A 21 -8.87 -36.51 -0.80
N GLN A 22 -8.42 -37.72 -1.18
CA GLN A 22 -8.17 -38.23 -2.53
C GLN A 22 -9.46 -38.57 -3.30
N GLY A 23 -9.41 -38.63 -4.64
CA GLY A 23 -10.46 -39.24 -5.46
C GLY A 23 -10.35 -39.07 -6.99
N TYR A 24 -9.54 -39.93 -7.63
CA TYR A 24 -9.69 -40.63 -8.93
C TYR A 24 -10.37 -40.04 -10.20
N PHE A 25 -9.67 -40.26 -11.35
CA PHE A 25 -10.13 -40.70 -12.71
C PHE A 25 -11.08 -39.75 -13.51
N LEU A 26 -11.10 -39.58 -14.84
CA LEU A 26 -10.54 -40.19 -16.07
C LEU A 26 -10.60 -39.18 -17.25
N SER A 27 -9.67 -39.36 -18.19
CA SER A 27 -9.73 -39.27 -19.67
C SER A 27 -10.87 -38.56 -20.42
N GLY A 28 -10.49 -37.85 -21.49
CA GLY A 28 -11.14 -38.05 -22.81
C GLY A 28 -11.30 -36.83 -23.73
N GLY A 29 -10.63 -36.88 -24.89
CA GLY A 29 -11.26 -36.62 -26.20
C GLY A 29 -11.37 -35.18 -26.72
N GLY A 30 -10.60 -34.87 -27.77
CA GLY A 30 -10.79 -33.68 -28.61
C GLY A 30 -11.94 -33.82 -29.63
N PRO A 31 -11.77 -33.28 -30.86
CA PRO A 31 -12.41 -32.03 -31.28
C PRO A 31 -13.52 -32.24 -32.33
N GLY A 32 -14.37 -31.21 -32.52
CA GLY A 32 -15.38 -31.20 -33.57
C GLY A 32 -15.53 -29.81 -34.18
N CYS A 33 -15.09 -29.67 -35.43
CA CYS A 33 -15.50 -28.64 -36.36
C CYS A 33 -17.04 -28.60 -36.44
N ASP A 34 -17.62 -27.42 -36.62
CA ASP A 34 -18.37 -27.23 -37.85
C ASP A 34 -18.50 -25.78 -38.29
N SER A 35 -18.41 -25.67 -39.60
CA SER A 35 -18.50 -24.45 -40.39
C SER A 35 -19.96 -24.06 -40.50
N GLN A 36 -20.27 -22.77 -40.43
CA GLN A 36 -21.10 -22.16 -41.46
C GLN A 36 -21.08 -20.64 -41.40
N SER A 37 -20.49 -20.12 -42.47
CA SER A 37 -20.63 -18.80 -43.04
C SER A 37 -22.08 -18.32 -43.06
N TYR A 38 -22.32 -17.11 -42.57
CA TYR A 38 -23.39 -16.28 -43.11
C TYR A 38 -22.81 -14.91 -43.50
N ARG A 39 -22.73 -14.69 -44.81
CA ARG A 39 -22.61 -13.35 -45.38
C ARG A 39 -23.96 -12.66 -45.23
N SER A 40 -23.96 -11.44 -44.72
CA SER A 40 -24.81 -10.38 -45.26
C SER A 40 -24.26 -9.02 -44.89
N SER A 41 -24.11 -8.22 -45.94
CA SER A 41 -23.51 -6.91 -45.98
C SER A 41 -24.37 -5.82 -45.33
N SER A 42 -23.69 -4.71 -45.06
CA SER A 42 -24.21 -3.33 -45.11
C SER A 42 -24.78 -2.76 -43.80
N SER A 43 -23.95 -2.02 -43.08
CA SER A 43 -24.18 -0.58 -42.86
C SER A 43 -22.91 0.03 -42.25
N VAL A 44 -22.06 0.63 -43.10
CA VAL A 44 -21.01 1.53 -42.63
C VAL A 44 -21.71 2.83 -42.23
N ARG A 45 -22.16 2.90 -40.98
CA ARG A 45 -22.38 4.17 -40.29
C ARG A 45 -21.13 4.42 -39.47
N GLY A 46 -20.42 5.50 -39.80
CA GLY A 46 -19.26 5.99 -39.07
C GLY A 46 -19.64 6.26 -37.62
N GLY A 47 -19.38 5.28 -36.76
CA GLY A 47 -19.14 5.52 -35.35
C GLY A 47 -17.65 5.75 -35.22
N TRP A 48 -17.26 6.98 -34.85
CA TRP A 48 -15.98 7.20 -34.20
C TRP A 48 -16.06 6.47 -32.85
N HIS A 49 -15.89 5.15 -32.86
CA HIS A 49 -15.28 4.51 -31.72
C HIS A 49 -13.89 5.12 -31.69
N THR A 50 -13.71 6.13 -30.83
CA THR A 50 -12.41 6.44 -30.28
C THR A 50 -11.94 5.10 -29.72
N ALA A 51 -11.19 4.35 -30.53
CA ALA A 51 -10.29 3.34 -30.03
C ALA A 51 -9.52 4.10 -28.96
N ARG A 52 -9.78 3.78 -27.69
CA ARG A 52 -8.99 4.33 -26.60
C ARG A 52 -7.57 3.92 -26.94
N MET A 53 -6.80 4.86 -27.51
CA MET A 53 -5.38 4.68 -27.70
C MET A 53 -4.88 4.26 -26.33
N THR A 54 -4.14 3.16 -26.26
CA THR A 54 -3.55 2.69 -25.03
C THR A 54 -2.62 3.79 -24.54
N GLU A 55 -3.15 4.63 -23.65
CA GLU A 55 -2.43 5.77 -23.11
C GLU A 55 -1.25 5.20 -22.35
N GLN A 56 -0.04 5.55 -22.76
CA GLN A 56 1.19 5.04 -22.16
C GLN A 56 1.65 6.00 -21.07
N ARG A 57 2.21 5.45 -19.99
CA ARG A 57 2.77 6.27 -18.92
C ARG A 57 3.81 7.22 -19.51
N PRO A 58 3.66 8.55 -19.35
CA PRO A 58 4.59 9.52 -19.90
C PRO A 58 5.97 9.39 -19.25
N VAL A 59 6.97 10.08 -19.80
CA VAL A 59 8.31 10.17 -19.19
C VAL A 59 8.33 11.33 -18.20
N LEU A 60 8.94 11.16 -17.02
CA LEU A 60 9.16 12.26 -16.07
C LEU A 60 10.08 13.32 -16.69
N ALA A 61 9.51 14.46 -17.06
CA ALA A 61 10.20 15.60 -17.65
C ALA A 61 9.54 16.91 -17.23
N LEU A 62 10.25 18.03 -17.39
CA LEU A 62 9.74 19.38 -17.08
C LEU A 62 8.55 19.82 -17.95
N SER A 63 8.29 19.12 -19.05
CA SER A 63 7.14 19.37 -19.94
C SER A 63 5.82 18.80 -19.42
N LEU A 64 5.85 17.97 -18.36
CA LEU A 64 4.64 17.47 -17.71
C LEU A 64 3.97 18.57 -16.88
N THR A 65 2.65 18.50 -16.77
CA THR A 65 1.90 19.29 -15.79
C THR A 65 1.82 18.56 -14.45
N GLY A 66 1.57 19.29 -13.36
CA GLY A 66 1.32 18.69 -12.06
C GLY A 66 0.04 17.85 -12.01
N GLU A 67 -0.93 18.14 -12.87
CA GLU A 67 -2.13 17.30 -13.06
C GLU A 67 -1.76 15.95 -13.68
N GLU A 68 -1.01 15.98 -14.78
CA GLU A 68 -0.57 14.75 -15.46
C GLU A 68 0.37 13.94 -14.56
N LEU A 69 1.25 14.58 -13.78
CA LEU A 69 2.06 13.88 -12.78
C LEU A 69 1.21 13.07 -11.80
N ARG A 70 0.08 13.64 -11.33
CA ARG A 70 -0.83 13.01 -10.35
C ARG A 70 -1.72 11.93 -10.97
N ARG A 71 -1.92 11.97 -12.28
CA ARG A 71 -2.71 10.99 -13.03
C ARG A 71 -2.02 9.63 -13.16
N TRP A 72 -0.72 9.54 -12.89
CA TRP A 72 0.07 8.32 -13.03
C TRP A 72 0.69 7.84 -11.71
N TYR A 73 0.91 6.53 -11.59
CA TYR A 73 1.67 5.97 -10.47
C TYR A 73 3.18 6.08 -10.73
N TRP A 74 3.86 6.72 -9.79
CA TRP A 74 5.32 6.83 -9.76
C TRP A 74 5.90 6.08 -8.57
N LEU A 75 7.03 5.41 -8.75
CA LEU A 75 7.83 4.90 -7.65
C LEU A 75 8.48 6.08 -6.92
N LYS A 76 8.72 5.93 -5.62
CA LYS A 76 9.39 6.99 -4.85
C LYS A 76 10.79 7.29 -5.42
N ASP A 77 11.50 6.27 -5.86
CA ASP A 77 12.84 6.41 -6.43
C ASP A 77 12.83 7.16 -7.76
N GLU A 78 11.83 6.92 -8.61
CA GLU A 78 11.63 7.68 -9.86
C GLU A 78 11.44 9.18 -9.56
N LEU A 79 10.59 9.51 -8.59
CA LEU A 79 10.37 10.89 -8.14
C LEU A 79 11.63 11.50 -7.52
N LEU A 80 12.42 10.72 -6.78
CA LEU A 80 13.66 11.20 -6.17
C LEU A 80 14.73 11.50 -7.22
N VAL A 81 14.88 10.65 -8.23
CA VAL A 81 15.81 10.88 -9.35
C VAL A 81 15.42 12.15 -10.08
N PHE A 82 14.14 12.31 -10.41
CA PHE A 82 13.64 13.50 -11.07
C PHE A 82 13.81 14.76 -10.21
N ALA A 83 13.42 14.72 -8.93
CA ALA A 83 13.60 15.86 -8.03
C ALA A 83 15.05 16.33 -7.94
N ARG A 84 16.03 15.41 -7.91
CA ARG A 84 17.45 15.76 -7.91
C ARG A 84 17.89 16.41 -9.22
N SER A 85 17.39 15.94 -10.37
CA SER A 85 17.81 16.50 -11.67
C SER A 85 17.31 17.93 -11.88
N ILE A 86 16.21 18.32 -11.25
CA ILE A 86 15.63 19.68 -11.34
C ILE A 86 15.88 20.53 -10.08
N GLY A 87 16.71 20.07 -9.14
CA GLY A 87 17.11 20.85 -7.95
C GLY A 87 16.03 20.99 -6.87
N VAL A 88 15.01 20.14 -6.88
CA VAL A 88 13.89 20.17 -5.92
C VAL A 88 14.25 19.40 -4.65
N GLY A 89 13.85 19.93 -3.50
CA GLY A 89 14.05 19.26 -2.22
C GLY A 89 13.45 17.84 -2.22
N THR A 90 14.25 16.86 -1.80
CA THR A 90 13.89 15.43 -1.77
C THR A 90 13.33 14.96 -0.43
N ARG A 91 13.14 15.88 0.52
CA ARG A 91 12.68 15.59 1.88
C ARG A 91 11.18 15.28 1.90
N GLY A 92 10.79 14.34 2.75
CA GLY A 92 9.38 14.03 3.00
C GLY A 92 8.91 12.66 2.54
N GLY A 93 7.61 12.43 2.72
CA GLY A 93 6.88 11.27 2.21
C GLY A 93 6.76 11.26 0.69
N LYS A 94 6.25 10.15 0.11
CA LYS A 94 5.97 10.06 -1.33
C LYS A 94 5.00 11.17 -1.77
N GLN A 95 3.91 11.34 -1.02
CA GLN A 95 2.88 12.34 -1.33
C GLN A 95 3.43 13.76 -1.30
N GLU A 96 4.14 14.14 -0.23
CA GLU A 96 4.79 15.46 -0.11
C GLU A 96 5.80 15.72 -1.24
N LEU A 97 6.54 14.69 -1.67
CA LEU A 97 7.45 14.79 -2.81
C LEU A 97 6.69 14.99 -4.12
N THR A 98 5.62 14.23 -4.35
CA THR A 98 4.73 14.40 -5.52
C THR A 98 4.12 15.79 -5.57
N ASP A 99 3.59 16.29 -4.46
CA ASP A 99 2.95 17.61 -4.39
C ASP A 99 3.95 18.74 -4.65
N ARG A 100 5.17 18.59 -4.14
CA ARG A 100 6.26 19.53 -4.41
C ARG A 100 6.66 19.54 -5.88
N LEU A 101 6.84 18.36 -6.48
CA LEU A 101 7.17 18.23 -7.90
C LEU A 101 6.05 18.81 -8.77
N ALA A 102 4.80 18.49 -8.47
CA ALA A 102 3.66 19.05 -9.19
C ALA A 102 3.59 20.58 -9.08
N ALA A 103 3.85 21.15 -7.90
CA ALA A 103 3.90 22.61 -7.74
C ALA A 103 4.97 23.24 -8.64
N VAL A 104 6.15 22.62 -8.75
CA VAL A 104 7.23 23.10 -9.63
C VAL A 104 6.87 23.01 -11.10
N LEU A 105 6.28 21.88 -11.51
CA LEU A 105 5.80 21.69 -12.89
C LEU A 105 4.71 22.70 -13.27
N ASP A 106 3.85 23.06 -12.31
CA ASP A 106 2.78 24.07 -12.49
C ASP A 106 3.29 25.52 -12.34
N GLY A 107 4.59 25.74 -12.11
CA GLY A 107 5.17 27.07 -11.86
C GLY A 107 4.70 27.74 -10.56
N ARG A 108 4.16 26.97 -9.62
CA ARG A 108 3.64 27.45 -8.33
C ARG A 108 4.72 27.49 -7.26
N THR A 109 4.50 28.32 -6.25
CA THR A 109 5.38 28.42 -5.09
C THR A 109 5.42 27.10 -4.32
N LEU A 110 6.63 26.66 -3.97
CA LEU A 110 6.87 25.42 -3.25
C LEU A 110 6.23 25.44 -1.86
N PRO A 111 5.52 24.37 -1.44
CA PRO A 111 5.13 24.24 -0.05
C PRO A 111 6.41 24.14 0.83
N PRO A 112 6.46 24.85 1.98
CA PRO A 112 7.63 24.82 2.85
C PRO A 112 7.93 23.37 3.27
N ALA A 113 9.21 23.00 3.25
CA ALA A 113 9.62 21.71 3.76
C ALA A 113 9.31 21.64 5.26
N ALA A 114 8.50 20.67 5.67
CA ALA A 114 8.16 20.50 7.07
C ALA A 114 9.44 20.30 7.91
N PRO A 115 9.57 20.99 9.06
CA PRO A 115 10.70 20.79 9.96
C PRO A 115 10.64 19.37 10.52
N VAL A 116 11.73 18.63 10.39
CA VAL A 116 11.84 17.29 10.98
C VAL A 116 12.29 17.44 12.44
N ARG A 117 11.40 17.15 13.38
CA ARG A 117 11.79 16.96 14.78
C ARG A 117 12.46 15.60 14.92
N ARG A 118 13.78 15.55 15.15
CA ARG A 118 14.44 14.32 15.61
C ARG A 118 13.97 14.04 17.03
N VAL A 119 12.93 13.23 17.17
CA VAL A 119 12.58 12.63 18.46
C VAL A 119 13.58 11.51 18.70
N VAL A 120 14.63 11.78 19.48
CA VAL A 120 15.50 10.73 20.00
C VAL A 120 14.63 9.88 20.92
N GLY A 121 14.42 8.61 20.54
CA GLY A 121 13.67 7.68 21.38
C GLY A 121 14.47 7.47 22.66
N THR A 122 13.96 7.97 23.78
CA THR A 122 14.59 7.74 25.08
C THR A 122 14.23 6.33 25.52
N LEU A 123 15.22 5.51 25.86
CA LEU A 123 14.97 4.23 26.50
C LEU A 123 14.29 4.45 27.86
N LEU A 124 13.43 3.51 28.25
CA LEU A 124 12.86 3.52 29.59
C LEU A 124 13.92 3.00 30.57
N PRO A 125 13.94 3.50 31.81
CA PRO A 125 14.84 3.00 32.82
C PRO A 125 14.50 1.54 33.12
N GLU A 126 15.51 0.72 33.37
CA GLU A 126 15.31 -0.66 33.82
C GLU A 126 15.19 -0.70 35.36
N PRO A 127 14.41 -1.64 35.92
CA PRO A 127 13.58 -2.63 35.23
C PRO A 127 12.30 -2.00 34.62
N VAL A 128 11.90 -2.48 33.45
CA VAL A 128 10.63 -2.09 32.82
C VAL A 128 9.52 -2.96 33.40
N THR A 129 8.56 -2.32 34.05
CA THR A 129 7.44 -2.97 34.76
C THR A 129 6.10 -2.40 34.30
N ALA A 130 4.99 -3.02 34.73
CA ALA A 130 3.65 -2.53 34.45
C ALA A 130 3.42 -1.08 34.93
N ASP A 131 4.07 -0.67 36.03
CA ASP A 131 3.96 0.70 36.58
C ASP A 131 4.84 1.73 35.85
N THR A 132 5.69 1.29 34.93
CA THR A 132 6.57 2.18 34.18
C THR A 132 5.74 3.13 33.32
N VAL A 133 6.00 4.43 33.46
CA VAL A 133 5.29 5.49 32.74
C VAL A 133 5.88 5.71 31.36
N ILE A 134 5.02 5.75 30.35
CA ILE A 134 5.36 6.09 28.95
C ILE A 134 5.81 7.54 28.91
N ARG A 135 7.02 7.77 28.37
CA ARG A 135 7.59 9.11 28.20
C ARG A 135 7.10 9.77 26.91
N ALA A 136 7.10 11.10 26.87
CA ALA A 136 6.84 11.83 25.63
C ALA A 136 7.87 11.43 24.56
N GLY A 137 7.38 11.05 23.38
CA GLY A 137 8.24 10.57 22.29
C GLY A 137 8.76 9.14 22.46
N GLN A 138 8.16 8.35 23.35
CA GLN A 138 8.48 6.93 23.49
C GLN A 138 8.31 6.20 22.15
N ARG A 139 9.32 5.43 21.77
CA ARG A 139 9.26 4.56 20.58
C ARG A 139 8.95 3.12 20.99
N CYS A 140 8.32 2.39 20.09
CA CYS A 140 8.18 0.93 20.19
C CYS A 140 9.55 0.25 20.02
N SER A 141 10.32 0.20 21.10
CA SER A 141 11.67 -0.36 21.17
C SER A 141 11.65 -1.88 21.36
N GLN A 142 12.82 -2.52 21.22
CA GLN A 142 12.98 -3.93 21.59
C GLN A 142 12.71 -4.15 23.08
N GLN A 143 13.18 -3.25 23.95
CA GLN A 143 12.88 -3.28 25.39
C GLN A 143 11.37 -3.35 25.68
N LEU A 144 10.55 -2.53 25.00
CA LEU A 144 9.10 -2.62 25.14
C LEU A 144 8.53 -3.90 24.53
N ARG A 145 9.08 -4.38 23.41
CA ARG A 145 8.67 -5.66 22.82
C ARG A 145 8.87 -6.80 23.81
N ASP A 146 10.02 -6.86 24.46
CA ASP A 146 10.36 -7.91 25.42
C ASP A 146 9.40 -7.86 26.61
N PHE A 147 9.19 -6.68 27.19
CA PHE A 147 8.18 -6.47 28.23
C PHE A 147 6.79 -6.97 27.82
N PHE A 148 6.28 -6.52 26.66
CA PHE A 148 4.94 -6.92 26.21
C PHE A 148 4.85 -8.41 25.86
N GLN A 149 5.92 -9.02 25.33
CA GLN A 149 5.94 -10.46 25.08
C GLN A 149 5.94 -11.26 26.37
N THR A 150 6.58 -10.77 27.43
CA THR A 150 6.50 -11.38 28.77
C THR A 150 5.10 -11.25 29.37
N GLU A 151 4.49 -10.07 29.31
CA GLU A 151 3.17 -9.81 29.93
C GLU A 151 2.00 -10.43 29.16
N ILE A 152 2.04 -10.42 27.83
CA ILE A 152 0.92 -10.81 26.96
C ILE A 152 1.16 -12.17 26.31
N GLY A 153 2.42 -12.51 26.04
CA GLY A 153 2.82 -13.74 25.36
C GLY A 153 3.17 -13.57 23.87
N PRO A 154 3.44 -14.69 23.18
CA PRO A 154 4.01 -14.71 21.83
C PRO A 154 3.07 -14.17 20.73
N ALA A 155 1.79 -13.98 21.03
CA ALA A 155 0.82 -13.36 20.13
C ALA A 155 1.02 -11.84 20.01
N PHE A 156 1.75 -11.21 20.92
CA PHE A 156 1.93 -9.76 20.93
C PHE A 156 2.61 -9.23 19.67
N ARG A 157 1.99 -8.25 19.01
CA ARG A 157 2.56 -7.48 17.91
C ARG A 157 2.23 -6.01 18.13
N PHE A 158 3.16 -5.13 17.74
CA PHE A 158 2.87 -3.71 17.60
C PHE A 158 2.01 -3.50 16.34
N ASP A 159 0.70 -3.55 16.50
CA ASP A 159 -0.26 -3.12 15.48
C ASP A 159 -0.45 -1.59 15.52
N ALA A 160 -1.32 -1.06 14.67
CA ALA A 160 -1.55 0.38 14.57
C ALA A 160 -2.13 0.96 15.86
N ALA A 161 -3.10 0.29 16.49
CA ALA A 161 -3.62 0.66 17.80
C ALA A 161 -2.53 0.78 18.87
N MET A 162 -1.67 -0.24 19.05
CA MET A 162 -0.58 -0.16 20.02
C MET A 162 0.45 0.92 19.67
N ARG A 163 0.75 1.13 18.38
CA ARG A 163 1.69 2.19 17.97
C ARG A 163 1.16 3.58 18.31
N SER A 164 -0.11 3.85 18.04
CA SER A 164 -0.74 5.13 18.42
C SER A 164 -0.79 5.27 19.94
N PHE A 165 -1.17 4.21 20.66
CA PHE A 165 -1.17 4.23 22.12
C PHE A 165 0.18 4.65 22.72
N ILE A 166 1.28 4.07 22.23
CA ILE A 166 2.63 4.40 22.75
C ILE A 166 3.07 5.80 22.31
N ALA A 167 2.75 6.21 21.08
CA ALA A 167 3.13 7.51 20.55
C ALA A 167 2.44 8.67 21.29
N ASP A 168 1.15 8.50 21.59
CA ASP A 168 0.29 9.55 22.16
C ASP A 168 0.09 9.38 23.69
N GLY A 169 0.51 8.25 24.25
CA GLY A 169 0.23 7.84 25.62
C GLY A 169 1.19 8.36 26.69
N ALA A 170 1.85 9.49 26.47
CA ALA A 170 2.73 10.07 27.48
C ALA A 170 1.99 10.28 28.81
N GLY A 171 2.59 9.83 29.92
CA GLY A 171 1.97 9.87 31.26
C GLY A 171 1.10 8.65 31.62
N ARG A 172 0.82 7.75 30.67
CA ARG A 172 0.14 6.47 30.91
C ARG A 172 1.14 5.38 31.28
N THR A 173 0.69 4.31 31.93
CA THR A 173 1.59 3.20 32.30
C THR A 173 1.65 2.13 31.22
N LEU A 174 2.68 1.27 31.29
CA LEU A 174 2.74 0.09 30.43
C LEU A 174 1.65 -0.94 30.77
N GLY A 175 1.18 -0.98 32.03
CA GLY A 175 -0.01 -1.73 32.41
C GLY A 175 -1.28 -1.24 31.70
N ASP A 176 -1.42 0.08 31.50
CA ASP A 176 -2.50 0.64 30.67
C ASP A 176 -2.38 0.17 29.22
N ALA A 177 -1.16 0.07 28.71
CA ALA A 177 -0.89 -0.41 27.36
C ALA A 177 -1.22 -1.91 27.20
N VAL A 178 -0.93 -2.73 28.20
CA VAL A 178 -1.34 -4.15 28.23
C VAL A 178 -2.87 -4.27 28.22
N ARG A 179 -3.57 -3.52 29.09
CA ARG A 179 -5.05 -3.49 29.07
C ARG A 179 -5.58 -3.03 27.72
N HIS A 180 -4.99 -1.99 27.13
CA HIS A 180 -5.37 -1.51 25.81
C HIS A 180 -5.19 -2.56 24.71
N TRP A 181 -4.08 -3.33 24.76
CA TRP A 181 -3.86 -4.43 23.83
C TRP A 181 -5.03 -5.42 23.88
N HIS A 182 -5.45 -5.85 25.07
CA HIS A 182 -6.58 -6.78 25.22
C HIS A 182 -7.90 -6.19 24.69
N THR A 183 -8.18 -4.92 24.96
CA THR A 183 -9.43 -4.25 24.53
C THR A 183 -9.53 -4.02 23.03
N THR A 184 -8.40 -4.03 22.32
CA THR A 184 -8.35 -3.80 20.87
C THR A 184 -8.26 -5.09 20.07
N ARG A 185 -8.10 -6.25 20.73
CA ARG A 185 -8.16 -7.55 20.06
C ARG A 185 -9.55 -7.77 19.45
N GLY A 186 -9.58 -8.38 18.26
CA GLY A 186 -10.82 -8.66 17.55
C GLY A 186 -11.46 -7.45 16.86
N ARG A 187 -10.85 -6.27 16.93
CA ARG A 187 -11.21 -5.18 16.03
C ARG A 187 -10.89 -5.61 14.60
N GLY A 188 -11.85 -5.41 13.71
CA GLY A 188 -11.68 -5.69 12.29
C GLY A 188 -10.49 -4.94 11.70
N PRO A 189 -9.98 -5.37 10.54
CA PRO A 189 -8.77 -4.82 9.98
C PRO A 189 -8.93 -3.33 9.61
N GLU A 190 -8.05 -2.49 10.14
CA GLU A 190 -8.09 -1.02 10.00
C GLU A 190 -7.93 -0.54 8.54
N ASP A 191 -8.35 0.70 8.28
CA ASP A 191 -8.17 1.33 6.98
C ASP A 191 -6.70 1.58 6.66
N ILE A 192 -6.30 1.14 5.46
CA ILE A 192 -4.94 1.37 4.96
C ILE A 192 -4.90 2.78 4.36
N GLY A 193 -4.13 3.68 4.98
CA GLY A 193 -3.99 5.07 4.53
C GLY A 193 -3.57 5.21 3.05
N PRO A 194 -3.95 6.33 2.38
CA PRO A 194 -3.75 6.52 0.93
C PRO A 194 -2.29 6.44 0.48
N GLN A 195 -1.34 6.74 1.37
CA GLN A 195 0.09 6.61 1.14
C GLN A 195 0.57 5.16 0.94
N PHE A 196 -0.26 4.17 1.24
CA PHE A 196 0.05 2.74 1.14
C PHE A 196 -0.73 2.05 0.01
N GLU A 197 -0.71 2.68 -1.17
CA GLU A 197 -1.47 2.25 -2.36
C GLU A 197 -1.28 0.77 -2.73
N LEU A 198 -0.03 0.27 -2.74
CA LEU A 198 0.25 -1.14 -2.99
C LEU A 198 -0.43 -2.05 -1.96
N ASN A 199 -0.34 -1.73 -0.67
CA ASN A 199 -0.93 -2.55 0.39
C ASN A 199 -2.46 -2.55 0.30
N ARG A 200 -3.06 -1.41 -0.06
CA ARG A 200 -4.50 -1.31 -0.30
C ARG A 200 -4.91 -2.18 -1.50
N PHE A 201 -4.21 -2.02 -2.63
CA PHE A 201 -4.46 -2.83 -3.83
C PHE A 201 -4.36 -4.33 -3.54
N LEU A 202 -3.28 -4.77 -2.88
CA LEU A 202 -3.09 -6.19 -2.58
C LEU A 202 -4.18 -6.71 -1.63
N ARG A 203 -4.64 -5.92 -0.67
CA ARG A 203 -5.73 -6.31 0.23
C ARG A 203 -7.04 -6.51 -0.54
N ASP A 204 -7.43 -5.51 -1.34
CA ASP A 204 -8.66 -5.55 -2.12
C ASP A 204 -8.62 -6.68 -3.17
N TRP A 205 -7.46 -6.83 -3.84
CA TRP A 205 -7.24 -7.86 -4.84
C TRP A 205 -7.27 -9.26 -4.23
N ASN A 206 -6.60 -9.50 -3.10
CA ASN A 206 -6.62 -10.81 -2.44
C ASN A 206 -8.01 -11.17 -1.89
N ALA A 207 -8.77 -10.18 -1.40
CA ALA A 207 -10.15 -10.40 -0.96
C ALA A 207 -11.06 -10.83 -2.13
N ALA A 208 -10.85 -10.26 -3.32
CA ALA A 208 -11.57 -10.63 -4.53
C ALA A 208 -11.07 -11.93 -5.19
N HIS A 209 -9.85 -12.36 -4.89
CA HIS A 209 -9.21 -13.54 -5.50
C HIS A 209 -8.69 -14.52 -4.43
N PRO A 210 -9.57 -15.11 -3.61
CA PRO A 210 -9.17 -16.04 -2.56
C PRO A 210 -8.44 -17.25 -3.17
N GLY A 211 -7.28 -17.60 -2.61
CA GLY A 211 -6.47 -18.72 -3.08
C GLY A 211 -5.54 -18.40 -4.25
N ALA A 212 -5.62 -17.18 -4.83
CA ALA A 212 -4.65 -16.75 -5.82
C ALA A 212 -3.29 -16.47 -5.16
N GLY A 213 -2.21 -16.91 -5.82
CA GLY A 213 -0.86 -16.78 -5.30
C GLY A 213 -0.31 -15.35 -5.36
N ARG A 214 0.77 -15.11 -4.60
CA ARG A 214 1.48 -13.82 -4.54
C ARG A 214 1.89 -13.30 -5.92
N ASP A 215 2.37 -14.15 -6.81
CA ASP A 215 2.83 -13.74 -8.14
C ASP A 215 1.71 -13.19 -9.01
N ALA A 216 0.50 -13.76 -8.89
CA ALA A 216 -0.68 -13.26 -9.58
C ALA A 216 -1.08 -11.88 -9.05
N ALA A 217 -1.01 -11.66 -7.73
CA ALA A 217 -1.28 -10.35 -7.12
C ALA A 217 -0.28 -9.28 -7.58
N LEU A 218 1.01 -9.63 -7.67
CA LEU A 218 2.06 -8.75 -8.17
C LEU A 218 1.93 -8.49 -9.67
N GLY A 219 1.54 -9.48 -10.47
CA GLY A 219 1.19 -9.30 -11.87
C GLY A 219 0.05 -8.30 -12.05
N ALA A 220 -1.04 -8.49 -11.33
CA ALA A 220 -2.18 -7.57 -11.35
C ALA A 220 -1.81 -6.16 -10.87
N TRP A 221 -0.90 -6.03 -9.90
CA TRP A 221 -0.37 -4.74 -9.46
C TRP A 221 0.42 -4.02 -10.57
N ARG A 222 1.25 -4.76 -11.33
CA ARG A 222 2.00 -4.20 -12.46
C ARG A 222 1.06 -3.69 -13.55
N ASP A 223 -0.02 -4.43 -13.84
CA ASP A 223 -1.05 -4.01 -14.79
C ASP A 223 -1.90 -2.84 -14.27
N HIS A 224 -2.14 -2.76 -12.96
CA HIS A 224 -2.87 -1.66 -12.34
C HIS A 224 -2.08 -0.35 -12.39
N ARG A 225 -0.78 -0.39 -12.04
CA ARG A 225 0.07 0.80 -11.98
C ARG A 225 0.51 1.31 -13.36
N SER A 226 0.37 0.50 -14.40
CA SER A 226 0.63 0.90 -15.80
C SER A 226 -0.54 1.64 -16.45
N ARG A 227 -1.67 1.79 -15.75
CA ARG A 227 -2.84 2.54 -16.21
C ARG A 227 -2.92 3.92 -15.55
N PRO A 228 -3.45 4.94 -16.25
CA PRO A 228 -3.79 6.20 -15.63
C PRO A 228 -4.87 5.98 -14.57
N VAL A 229 -4.87 6.81 -13.52
CA VAL A 229 -5.78 6.65 -12.36
C VAL A 229 -7.25 6.55 -12.79
N ASP A 230 -7.66 7.31 -13.81
CA ASP A 230 -9.06 7.34 -14.29
C ASP A 230 -9.51 6.04 -14.97
N ASP A 231 -8.57 5.22 -15.44
CA ASP A 231 -8.83 3.92 -16.07
C ASP A 231 -8.68 2.74 -15.08
N ARG A 232 -8.32 3.01 -13.83
CA ARG A 232 -8.22 1.96 -12.81
C ARG A 232 -9.60 1.60 -12.28
N PRO A 233 -9.90 0.30 -12.09
CA PRO A 233 -11.15 -0.12 -11.48
C PRO A 233 -11.28 0.50 -10.08
N GLY A 234 -12.38 1.22 -9.83
CA GLY A 234 -12.66 1.91 -8.56
C GLY A 234 -12.35 3.42 -8.50
N SER A 235 -11.77 4.04 -9.53
CA SER A 235 -11.55 5.50 -9.56
C SER A 235 -12.80 6.30 -9.95
N LYS A 236 -13.71 5.70 -10.72
CA LYS A 236 -15.02 6.29 -11.06
C LYS A 236 -16.00 6.13 -9.90
N GLY A 237 -15.92 7.04 -8.92
CA GLY A 237 -16.83 7.04 -7.77
C GLY A 237 -16.36 7.91 -6.60
N ARG A 238 -16.11 9.20 -6.84
CA ARG A 238 -16.07 10.27 -5.83
C ARG A 238 -16.10 11.60 -6.57
N GLY A 239 -17.26 11.90 -7.14
CA GLY A 239 -17.49 13.06 -7.97
C GLY A 239 -18.98 13.28 -8.14
N GLU A 240 -19.69 13.29 -7.02
CA GLU A 240 -20.98 13.96 -6.79
C GLU A 240 -21.21 14.08 -5.28
#